data_AF-X1CE11-F1
#
_entry.id   AF-X1CE11-F1
#
_cell.length_a   1.000
_cell.length_b   1.000
_cell.length_c   1.000
_cell.angle_alpha   90.00
_cell.angle_beta   90.00
_cell.angle_gamma   90.00
#
_symmetry.space_group_name_H-M   'P 1'
#
loop_
_entity.id
_entity.type
_entity.pdbx_description
1 polymer ?
#
loop_
_entity_poly.entity_id
_entity_poly.type
_entity_poly.pdbx_seq_one_letter_code
_entity_poly.pdbx_strand_id
1 'polypeptide(L)'
;RFRTGYYSHWEIVEEIRLIGPRETYDIEMVDEPANYVANQFITHNSYGFNRAHAAEYAMIAAWEMWLKVYYPIEYMTSILTVGNPDKKAEHIQEARRLGLSLVLPDINESKATDWVADEEGNLLIPFSEIKGIGEMSSNEIVKKRTPARFGRVTMDKAGPYKDVDDLKKRVIKRKVNARVVKLLQAAHCFDDTEASLIVSSIPLC
;
A
#
# COMPACT_ATOMS: atom_id res chain seq x y z
N ARG A 1 -25.66 -47.71 -29.29
CA ARG A 1 -26.94 -47.22 -28.69
C ARG A 1 -26.63 -46.75 -27.27
N PHE A 2 -26.41 -45.45 -27.06
CA PHE A 2 -26.24 -44.87 -25.73
C PHE A 2 -27.63 -44.53 -25.17
N ARG A 3 -28.01 -45.12 -24.04
CA ARG A 3 -29.04 -44.66 -23.08
C ARG A 3 -28.23 -44.35 -21.81
N THR A 4 -28.41 -43.26 -21.07
CA THR A 4 -29.66 -42.57 -20.68
C THR A 4 -29.26 -41.17 -20.14
N GLY A 5 -30.12 -40.16 -20.35
CA GLY A 5 -29.85 -38.78 -19.92
C GLY A 5 -29.97 -38.59 -18.42
N TYR A 6 -29.09 -37.78 -17.84
CA TYR A 6 -29.25 -37.23 -16.50
C TYR A 6 -30.11 -35.97 -16.60
N TYR A 7 -31.08 -35.84 -15.70
CA TYR A 7 -31.89 -34.63 -15.57
C TYR A 7 -31.57 -34.00 -14.21
N SER A 8 -31.29 -32.70 -14.22
CA SER A 8 -31.11 -31.88 -13.03
C SER A 8 -32.35 -31.00 -12.86
N HIS A 9 -32.96 -31.00 -11.67
CA HIS A 9 -33.97 -30.01 -11.30
C HIS A 9 -33.50 -29.23 -10.08
N TRP A 10 -34.10 -28.06 -9.89
CA TRP A 10 -33.88 -27.21 -8.73
C TRP A 10 -35.13 -27.27 -7.86
N GLU A 11 -34.94 -27.53 -6.58
CA GLU A 11 -35.98 -27.38 -5.56
C GLU A 11 -35.65 -26.17 -4.69
N ILE A 12 -36.68 -25.42 -4.32
CA ILE A 12 -36.57 -24.30 -3.38
C ILE A 12 -36.91 -24.86 -2.01
N VAL A 13 -36.04 -24.64 -1.04
CA VAL A 13 -36.31 -25.03 0.35
C VAL A 13 -37.43 -24.12 0.89
N GLU A 14 -38.63 -24.68 1.06
CA GLU A 14 -39.79 -23.94 1.59
C GLU A 14 -39.67 -23.71 3.09
N GLU A 15 -39.10 -24.65 3.84
CA GLU A 15 -38.95 -24.54 5.29
C GLU A 15 -37.87 -25.49 5.83
N ILE A 16 -37.11 -25.03 6.84
CA ILE A 16 -36.17 -25.86 7.61
C ILE A 16 -36.75 -26.04 9.01
N ARG A 17 -37.09 -27.29 9.38
CA ARG A 17 -37.60 -27.63 10.72
C ARG A 17 -36.63 -28.53 11.46
N LEU A 18 -36.41 -28.25 12.74
CA LEU A 18 -35.71 -29.15 13.65
C LEU A 18 -36.59 -30.38 13.89
N ILE A 19 -36.16 -31.53 13.39
CA ILE A 19 -36.85 -32.83 13.50
C ILE A 19 -36.43 -33.63 14.74
N GLY A 20 -35.71 -32.98 15.66
CA GLY A 20 -35.12 -33.58 16.86
C GLY A 20 -33.66 -34.00 16.66
N PRO A 21 -32.93 -34.27 17.75
CA PRO A 21 -31.59 -34.83 17.66
C PRO A 21 -31.66 -36.24 17.07
N ARG A 22 -30.87 -36.49 16.02
CA ARG A 22 -30.58 -37.83 15.51
C ARG A 22 -29.08 -38.06 15.70
N GLU A 23 -28.70 -39.28 16.06
CA GLU A 23 -27.32 -39.72 15.82
C GLU A 23 -27.09 -39.72 14.31
N THR A 24 -26.39 -38.71 13.83
CA THR A 24 -25.74 -38.73 12.52
C THR A 24 -24.51 -39.63 12.62
N TYR A 25 -23.93 -40.05 11.49
CA TYR A 25 -22.61 -40.68 11.49
C TYR A 25 -21.55 -39.63 11.83
N ASP A 26 -21.60 -39.10 13.05
CA ASP A 26 -20.52 -38.37 13.65
C ASP A 26 -19.54 -39.46 14.09
N ILE A 27 -18.48 -39.63 13.30
CA ILE A 27 -17.40 -40.55 13.66
C ILE A 27 -16.76 -39.97 14.93
N GLU A 28 -17.19 -40.43 16.09
CA GLU A 28 -16.50 -40.18 17.36
C GLU A 28 -15.25 -41.07 17.39
N MET A 29 -14.09 -40.43 17.30
CA MET A 29 -12.81 -41.11 17.49
C MET A 29 -12.56 -41.25 18.99
N VAL A 30 -12.46 -42.49 19.45
CA VAL A 30 -12.30 -42.85 20.87
C VAL A 30 -10.96 -42.40 21.44
N ASP A 31 -9.93 -42.29 20.59
CA ASP A 31 -8.58 -41.86 20.94
C ASP A 31 -8.17 -40.62 20.11
N GLU A 32 -7.24 -39.81 20.65
CA GLU A 32 -6.59 -38.59 20.11
C GLU A 32 -6.59 -38.41 18.57
N PRO A 33 -6.58 -37.16 18.03
CA PRO A 33 -6.97 -36.85 16.64
C PRO A 33 -6.44 -37.87 15.62
N ALA A 34 -7.32 -38.81 15.26
CA ALA A 34 -6.96 -39.95 14.43
C ALA A 34 -7.33 -39.66 12.97
N ASN A 35 -6.32 -39.74 12.11
CA ASN A 35 -6.50 -39.77 10.67
C ASN A 35 -7.19 -41.08 10.28
N TYR A 36 -8.30 -41.04 9.56
CA TYR A 36 -8.95 -42.26 9.05
C TYR A 36 -8.96 -42.31 7.53
N VAL A 37 -8.98 -43.52 7.00
CA VAL A 37 -9.01 -43.77 5.56
C VAL A 37 -10.46 -43.99 5.13
N ALA A 38 -11.03 -43.03 4.41
CA ALA A 38 -12.32 -43.16 3.75
C ALA A 38 -12.11 -43.27 2.24
N ASN A 39 -12.62 -44.33 1.60
CA ASN A 39 -12.48 -44.55 0.15
C ASN A 39 -11.03 -44.47 -0.39
N GLN A 40 -10.06 -45.00 0.36
CA GLN A 40 -8.61 -44.90 0.09
C GLN A 40 -7.98 -43.50 0.25
N PHE A 41 -8.73 -42.52 0.76
CA PHE A 41 -8.20 -41.19 1.10
C PHE A 41 -8.06 -41.05 2.61
N ILE A 42 -6.91 -40.55 3.07
CA ILE A 42 -6.70 -40.17 4.46
C ILE A 42 -7.44 -38.85 4.71
N THR A 43 -8.56 -38.88 5.42
CA THR A 43 -9.36 -37.71 5.76
C THR A 43 -8.99 -37.20 7.15
N HIS A 44 -8.57 -35.93 7.22
CA HIS A 44 -8.31 -35.22 8.47
C HIS A 44 -9.55 -34.37 8.78
N ASN A 45 -10.46 -34.89 9.62
CA ASN A 45 -11.80 -34.31 9.79
C ASN A 45 -11.83 -32.98 10.59
N SER A 46 -10.70 -32.54 11.14
CA SER A 46 -10.63 -31.35 11.99
C SER A 46 -10.07 -30.09 11.32
N TYR A 47 -9.37 -30.18 10.17
CA TYR A 47 -8.67 -29.03 9.56
C TYR A 47 -8.68 -28.99 8.01
N GLY A 48 -9.63 -29.67 7.36
CA GLY A 48 -9.77 -29.61 5.90
C GLY A 48 -10.07 -28.19 5.39
N PHE A 49 -9.31 -27.71 4.39
CA PHE A 49 -9.49 -26.37 3.81
C PHE A 49 -9.96 -26.44 2.35
N ASN A 50 -10.76 -25.46 1.92
CA ASN A 50 -11.24 -25.40 0.54
C ASN A 50 -10.08 -25.12 -0.43
N ARG A 51 -9.76 -26.09 -1.29
CA ARG A 51 -8.65 -25.99 -2.24
C ARG A 51 -8.81 -24.85 -3.26
N ALA A 52 -10.03 -24.60 -3.74
CA ALA A 52 -10.26 -23.53 -4.73
C ALA A 52 -9.95 -22.16 -4.11
N HIS A 53 -10.47 -21.92 -2.90
CA HIS A 53 -10.21 -20.70 -2.16
C HIS A 53 -8.72 -20.52 -1.85
N ALA A 54 -8.03 -21.57 -1.38
CA ALA A 54 -6.58 -21.51 -1.15
C ALA A 54 -5.80 -21.19 -2.43
N ALA A 55 -6.16 -21.80 -3.56
CA ALA A 55 -5.46 -21.61 -4.82
C ALA A 55 -5.59 -20.17 -5.35
N GLU A 56 -6.77 -19.56 -5.25
CA GLU A 56 -7.02 -18.19 -5.70
C GLU A 56 -6.18 -17.17 -4.91
N TYR A 57 -6.16 -17.26 -3.57
CA TYR A 57 -5.35 -16.37 -2.74
C TYR A 57 -3.85 -16.62 -2.87
N ALA A 58 -3.43 -17.89 -3.03
CA ALA A 58 -2.03 -18.22 -3.27
C ALA A 58 -1.52 -17.61 -4.58
N MET A 59 -2.36 -17.53 -5.61
CA MET A 59 -2.02 -16.89 -6.88
C MET A 59 -1.79 -15.38 -6.71
N ILE A 60 -2.65 -14.68 -5.96
CA ILE A 60 -2.48 -13.25 -5.67
C ILE A 60 -1.18 -13.01 -4.87
N ALA A 61 -0.93 -13.82 -3.84
CA ALA A 61 0.30 -13.74 -3.06
C ALA A 61 1.57 -14.00 -3.90
N ALA A 62 1.49 -14.92 -4.87
CA ALA A 62 2.58 -15.17 -5.80
C ALA A 62 2.83 -13.96 -6.72
N TRP A 63 1.79 -13.29 -7.21
CA TRP A 63 1.94 -12.06 -8.00
C TRP A 63 2.53 -10.92 -7.18
N GLU A 64 2.08 -10.76 -5.93
CA GLU A 64 2.64 -9.76 -5.02
C GLU A 64 4.12 -10.02 -4.76
N MET A 65 4.50 -11.26 -4.47
CA MET A 65 5.89 -11.65 -4.30
C MET A 65 6.72 -11.39 -5.57
N TRP A 66 6.16 -11.69 -6.74
CA TRP A 66 6.82 -11.43 -8.01
C TRP A 66 7.10 -9.93 -8.19
N LEU A 67 6.12 -9.06 -7.94
CA LEU A 67 6.32 -7.60 -7.99
C LEU A 67 7.38 -7.15 -6.99
N LYS A 68 7.34 -7.67 -5.76
CA LYS A 68 8.31 -7.33 -4.73
C LYS A 68 9.75 -7.77 -5.06
N VAL A 69 9.92 -8.86 -5.81
CA VAL A 69 11.24 -9.37 -6.21
C VAL A 69 11.79 -8.63 -7.43
N TYR A 70 10.96 -8.40 -8.45
CA TYR A 70 11.43 -7.85 -9.73
C TYR A 70 11.24 -6.34 -9.87
N TYR A 71 10.31 -5.74 -9.13
CA TYR A 71 9.98 -4.31 -9.12
C TYR A 71 9.85 -3.79 -7.68
N PRO A 72 10.88 -3.95 -6.83
CA PRO A 72 10.79 -3.62 -5.41
C PRO A 72 10.50 -2.14 -5.17
N ILE A 73 11.01 -1.24 -6.00
CA ILE A 73 10.82 0.20 -5.86
C ILE A 73 9.37 0.59 -6.15
N GLU A 74 8.81 0.13 -7.26
CA GLU A 74 7.43 0.38 -7.65
C GLU A 74 6.45 -0.28 -6.68
N TYR A 75 6.77 -1.49 -6.23
CA TYR A 75 6.00 -2.17 -5.18
C TYR A 75 6.00 -1.35 -3.89
N MET A 76 7.16 -0.90 -3.42
CA MET A 76 7.26 -0.14 -2.17
C MET A 76 6.62 1.25 -2.26
N THR A 77 6.78 1.97 -3.38
CA THR A 77 6.07 3.26 -3.59
C THR A 77 4.55 3.06 -3.56
N SER A 78 4.04 1.98 -4.15
CA SER A 78 2.61 1.69 -4.11
C SER A 78 2.11 1.41 -2.69
N ILE A 79 2.76 0.51 -1.94
CA ILE A 79 2.28 0.10 -0.62
C ILE A 79 2.40 1.22 0.41
N LEU A 80 3.41 2.08 0.29
CA LEU A 80 3.57 3.26 1.15
C LEU A 80 2.54 4.36 0.86
N THR A 81 2.03 4.40 -0.38
CA THR A 81 1.02 5.39 -0.81
C THR A 81 -0.41 4.95 -0.49
N VAL A 82 -0.79 3.72 -0.85
CA VAL A 82 -2.19 3.24 -0.75
C VAL A 82 -2.43 2.23 0.36
N GLY A 83 -1.35 1.75 1.01
CA GLY A 83 -1.44 0.72 2.04
C GLY A 83 -2.03 1.23 3.36
N ASN A 84 -2.10 0.34 4.35
CA ASN A 84 -2.61 0.68 5.66
C ASN A 84 -1.65 1.65 6.38
N PRO A 85 -2.10 2.86 6.78
CA PRO A 85 -1.27 3.82 7.51
C PRO A 85 -0.65 3.25 8.79
N ASP A 86 -1.36 2.38 9.50
CA ASP A 86 -0.88 1.77 10.76
C ASP A 86 0.33 0.84 10.54
N LYS A 87 0.50 0.33 9.32
CA LYS A 87 1.61 -0.56 8.93
C LYS A 87 2.74 0.17 8.21
N LYS A 88 2.66 1.49 8.05
CA LYS A 88 3.65 2.25 7.28
C LYS A 88 5.07 2.10 7.85
N ALA A 89 5.22 2.05 9.17
CA ALA A 89 6.51 1.82 9.81
C ALA A 89 7.13 0.45 9.45
N GLU A 90 6.31 -0.61 9.41
CA GLU A 90 6.74 -1.95 8.97
C GLU A 90 7.17 -1.93 7.49
N HIS A 91 6.41 -1.25 6.64
CA HIS A 91 6.75 -1.09 5.22
C HIS A 91 8.04 -0.29 5.02
N ILE A 92 8.28 0.77 5.79
CA ILE A 92 9.55 1.52 5.73
C ILE A 92 10.73 0.64 6.15
N GLN A 93 10.57 -0.17 7.21
CA GLN A 93 11.59 -1.11 7.63
C GLN A 93 11.86 -2.16 6.54
N GLU A 94 10.81 -2.62 5.86
CA GLU A 94 10.94 -3.57 4.77
C GLU A 94 11.64 -2.97 3.54
N ALA A 95 11.33 -1.71 3.17
CA ALA A 95 12.07 -1.01 2.10
C ALA A 95 13.58 -1.00 2.39
N ARG A 96 13.97 -0.69 3.63
CA ARG A 96 15.38 -0.73 4.05
C ARG A 96 15.96 -2.14 3.99
N ARG A 97 15.19 -3.15 4.39
CA ARG A 97 15.61 -4.57 4.31
C ARG A 97 15.83 -5.03 2.87
N LEU A 98 15.04 -4.50 1.93
CA LEU A 98 15.20 -4.72 0.49
C LEU A 98 16.38 -3.94 -0.12
N GLY A 99 17.10 -3.13 0.67
CA GLY A 99 18.22 -2.32 0.21
C GLY A 99 17.82 -1.03 -0.50
N LEU A 100 16.56 -0.59 -0.35
CA LEU A 100 16.10 0.67 -0.93
C LEU A 100 16.51 1.85 -0.05
N SER A 101 17.08 2.87 -0.67
CA SER A 101 17.40 4.14 -0.03
C SER A 101 16.13 4.99 0.11
N LEU A 102 15.94 5.61 1.28
CA LEU A 102 14.88 6.59 1.49
C LEU A 102 15.50 7.98 1.52
N VAL A 103 15.01 8.86 0.67
CA VAL A 103 15.48 10.25 0.53
C VAL A 103 14.49 11.17 1.22
N LEU A 104 15.03 12.19 1.89
CA LEU A 104 14.22 13.23 2.50
C LEU A 104 13.34 13.93 1.46
N PRO A 105 12.23 14.57 1.88
CA PRO A 105 11.37 15.27 0.94
C PRO A 105 12.14 16.39 0.24
N ASP A 106 12.16 16.38 -1.09
CA ASP A 106 12.79 17.40 -1.91
C ASP A 106 11.71 18.37 -2.45
N ILE A 107 11.96 19.69 -2.35
CA ILE A 107 11.00 20.71 -2.77
C ILE A 107 10.63 20.62 -4.27
N ASN A 108 11.57 20.17 -5.09
CA ASN A 108 11.51 20.05 -6.53
C ASN A 108 11.09 18.66 -7.03
N GLU A 109 11.33 17.61 -6.26
CA GLU A 109 11.03 16.23 -6.70
C GLU A 109 9.82 15.60 -6.00
N SER A 110 9.74 15.69 -4.66
CA SER A 110 8.72 15.01 -3.86
C SER A 110 7.29 15.40 -4.23
N LYS A 111 6.35 14.46 -4.08
CA LYS A 111 4.92 14.71 -4.30
C LYS A 111 4.22 15.16 -3.02
N ALA A 112 2.96 15.53 -3.17
CA ALA A 112 2.15 16.02 -2.05
C ALA A 112 1.83 14.90 -1.06
N THR A 113 1.36 13.75 -1.57
CA THR A 113 0.90 12.60 -0.79
C THR A 113 1.58 11.29 -1.17
N ASP A 114 1.98 11.17 -2.44
CA ASP A 114 2.37 9.88 -3.01
C ASP A 114 3.88 9.68 -2.90
N TRP A 115 4.28 8.47 -2.49
CA TRP A 115 5.68 8.05 -2.57
C TRP A 115 6.07 7.83 -4.03
N VAL A 116 7.24 8.31 -4.40
CA VAL A 116 7.77 8.17 -5.77
C VAL A 116 9.23 7.76 -5.74
N ALA A 117 9.70 7.21 -6.86
CA ALA A 117 11.10 6.94 -7.07
C ALA A 117 11.74 8.10 -7.84
N ASP A 118 12.97 8.47 -7.48
CA ASP A 118 13.81 9.34 -8.31
C ASP A 118 14.42 8.57 -9.50
N GLU A 119 15.20 9.26 -10.33
CA GLU A 119 15.90 8.65 -11.47
C GLU A 119 17.02 7.67 -11.04
N GLU A 120 17.48 7.77 -9.81
CA GLU A 120 18.54 6.93 -9.22
C GLU A 120 17.97 5.67 -8.55
N GLY A 121 16.65 5.57 -8.42
CA GLY A 121 15.96 4.43 -7.80
C GLY A 121 15.78 4.55 -6.28
N ASN A 122 15.93 5.75 -5.72
CA ASN A 122 15.67 6.01 -4.30
C ASN A 122 14.20 6.40 -4.07
N LEU A 123 13.68 6.05 -2.88
CA LEU A 123 12.33 6.36 -2.45
C LEU A 123 12.24 7.78 -1.86
N LEU A 124 11.59 8.68 -2.59
CA LEU A 124 11.34 10.06 -2.16
C LEU A 124 10.14 10.11 -1.21
N ILE A 125 10.38 10.66 -0.02
CA ILE A 125 9.33 10.87 0.98
C ILE A 125 8.41 12.04 0.52
N PRO A 126 7.07 11.88 0.53
CA PRO A 126 6.14 12.96 0.21
C PRO A 126 5.97 13.95 1.36
N PHE A 127 5.53 15.18 1.04
CA PHE A 127 5.37 16.23 2.05
C PHE A 127 4.32 15.91 3.12
N SER A 128 3.36 15.03 2.83
CA SER A 128 2.36 14.54 3.79
C SER A 128 2.96 13.79 4.98
N GLU A 129 4.14 13.20 4.83
CA GLU A 129 4.80 12.49 5.95
C GLU A 129 5.46 13.46 6.94
N ILE A 130 5.65 14.73 6.55
CA ILE A 130 6.17 15.75 7.47
C ILE A 130 5.05 16.17 8.41
N LYS A 131 5.19 15.80 9.68
CA LYS A 131 4.24 16.16 10.72
C LYS A 131 4.00 17.66 10.80
N GLY A 132 2.75 18.07 10.59
CA GLY A 132 2.33 19.46 10.63
C GLY A 132 2.26 20.16 9.28
N ILE A 133 2.58 19.47 8.18
CA ILE A 133 2.24 19.90 6.82
C ILE A 133 0.96 19.19 6.40
N GLY A 134 -0.10 19.97 6.15
CA GLY A 134 -1.38 19.43 5.69
C GLY A 134 -1.42 19.29 4.17
N GLU A 135 -2.31 18.42 3.69
CA GLU A 135 -2.51 18.13 2.26
C GLU A 135 -2.73 19.40 1.42
N MET A 136 -3.50 20.38 1.93
CA MET A 136 -3.72 21.66 1.24
C MET A 136 -2.42 22.44 0.99
N SER A 137 -1.47 22.40 1.93
CA SER A 137 -0.18 23.07 1.81
C SER A 137 0.70 22.31 0.82
N SER A 138 0.77 20.99 0.93
CA SER A 138 1.52 20.10 0.03
C SER A 138 1.06 20.24 -1.42
N ASN A 139 -0.25 20.22 -1.66
CA ASN A 139 -0.83 20.39 -2.99
C ASN A 139 -0.56 21.77 -3.58
N GLU A 140 -0.57 22.84 -2.77
CA GLU A 140 -0.25 24.17 -3.25
C GLU A 140 1.21 24.27 -3.71
N ILE A 141 2.15 23.65 -2.98
CA ILE A 141 3.57 23.59 -3.35
C ILE A 141 3.73 22.87 -4.68
N VAL A 142 3.23 21.64 -4.80
CA VAL A 142 3.37 20.86 -6.04
C VAL A 142 2.67 21.54 -7.23
N LYS A 143 1.51 22.17 -7.00
CA LYS A 143 0.78 22.90 -8.05
C LYS A 143 1.56 24.10 -8.58
N LYS A 144 2.26 24.83 -7.71
CA LYS A 144 3.06 26.01 -8.09
C LYS A 144 4.42 25.64 -8.68
N ARG A 145 4.92 24.44 -8.37
CA ARG A 145 6.08 23.83 -9.03
C ARG A 145 5.78 23.40 -10.46
N THR A 146 4.64 22.74 -10.68
CA THR A 146 4.35 22.03 -11.93
C THR A 146 4.29 22.99 -13.13
N PRO A 147 5.09 22.76 -14.20
CA PRO A 147 5.02 23.57 -15.40
C PRO A 147 3.65 23.43 -16.07
N ALA A 148 3.22 24.50 -16.72
CA ALA A 148 2.02 24.56 -17.52
C ALA A 148 1.97 23.43 -18.55
N ARG A 149 1.12 22.42 -18.35
CA ARG A 149 0.76 21.50 -19.44
C ARG A 149 -0.50 22.03 -20.14
N PHE A 150 -0.40 22.21 -21.46
CA PHE A 150 -1.47 22.64 -22.36
C PHE A 150 -2.07 24.03 -22.08
N GLY A 151 -1.38 25.09 -22.53
CA GLY A 151 -2.00 26.33 -23.02
C GLY A 151 -2.80 27.20 -22.03
N ARG A 152 -2.93 26.82 -20.76
CA ARG A 152 -3.62 27.62 -19.75
C ARG A 152 -2.86 27.62 -18.43
N VAL A 153 -1.70 28.25 -18.45
CA VAL A 153 -1.09 28.84 -17.26
C VAL A 153 -0.90 30.30 -17.57
N THR A 154 -1.48 31.14 -16.72
CA THR A 154 -1.06 32.53 -16.60
C THR A 154 0.40 32.50 -16.13
N MET A 155 1.29 32.54 -17.12
CA MET A 155 2.58 33.22 -17.20
C MET A 155 3.29 33.54 -15.87
N ASP A 156 4.52 32.99 -15.74
CA ASP A 156 5.76 33.66 -15.27
C ASP A 156 6.59 32.91 -14.21
N LYS A 157 6.05 31.91 -13.49
CA LYS A 157 6.77 31.29 -12.34
C LYS A 157 6.52 29.78 -12.13
N ALA A 158 6.26 29.03 -13.19
CA ALA A 158 6.14 27.57 -13.11
C ALA A 158 7.50 26.93 -13.45
N GLY A 159 7.90 25.89 -12.72
CA GLY A 159 9.23 25.29 -12.77
C GLY A 159 9.84 25.14 -11.36
N PRO A 160 11.06 24.56 -11.26
CA PRO A 160 11.73 24.35 -9.99
C PRO A 160 11.82 25.63 -9.14
N TYR A 161 11.77 25.45 -7.83
CA TYR A 161 12.06 26.48 -6.85
C TYR A 161 13.56 26.66 -6.74
N LYS A 162 14.03 27.91 -6.79
CA LYS A 162 15.46 28.22 -6.64
C LYS A 162 15.88 28.30 -5.18
N ASP A 163 15.02 28.88 -4.36
CA ASP A 163 15.28 29.13 -2.95
C ASP A 163 13.96 29.25 -2.17
N VAL A 164 14.08 29.38 -0.85
CA VAL A 164 12.96 29.52 0.07
C VAL A 164 12.16 30.81 -0.19
N ASP A 165 12.79 31.88 -0.65
CA ASP A 165 12.12 33.16 -0.91
C ASP A 165 11.31 33.13 -2.21
N ASP A 166 11.77 32.37 -3.20
CA ASP A 166 11.07 32.05 -4.43
C ASP A 166 9.81 31.20 -4.13
N LEU A 167 9.92 30.22 -3.23
CA LEU A 167 8.75 29.50 -2.71
C LEU A 167 7.74 30.49 -2.10
N LYS A 168 8.16 31.33 -1.14
CA LYS A 168 7.29 32.31 -0.45
C LYS A 168 6.61 33.29 -1.40
N LYS A 169 7.26 33.65 -2.52
CA LYS A 169 6.72 34.56 -3.55
C LYS A 169 5.69 33.88 -4.46
N ARG A 170 5.78 32.56 -4.66
CA ARG A 170 4.92 31.78 -5.58
C ARG A 170 3.69 31.18 -4.90
N VAL A 171 3.79 30.79 -3.63
CA VAL A 171 2.71 30.13 -2.89
C VAL A 171 1.74 31.11 -2.24
N ILE A 172 0.50 30.67 -2.04
CA ILE A 172 -0.51 31.44 -1.31
C ILE A 172 -0.19 31.39 0.19
N LYS A 173 0.14 32.55 0.80
CA LYS A 173 0.50 32.66 2.24
C LYS A 173 -0.51 32.06 3.21
N ARG A 174 -1.81 32.07 2.87
CA ARG A 174 -2.86 31.46 3.70
C ARG A 174 -2.78 29.93 3.73
N LYS A 175 -2.31 29.31 2.64
CA LYS A 175 -2.16 27.86 2.51
C LYS A 175 -0.78 27.39 2.98
N VAL A 176 0.26 28.13 2.66
CA VAL A 176 1.64 27.87 3.08
C VAL A 176 2.06 29.01 4.01
N ASN A 177 1.86 28.80 5.31
CA ASN A 177 2.18 29.79 6.33
C ASN A 177 3.68 29.71 6.74
N ALA A 178 4.12 30.66 7.57
CA ALA A 178 5.51 30.70 8.03
C ALA A 178 5.93 29.46 8.85
N ARG A 179 4.99 28.75 9.47
CA ARG A 179 5.26 27.49 10.20
C ARG A 179 5.57 26.36 9.22
N VAL A 180 4.81 26.22 8.13
CA VAL A 180 5.07 25.22 7.09
C VAL A 180 6.44 25.45 6.46
N VAL A 181 6.80 26.69 6.15
CA VAL A 181 8.12 27.02 5.59
C VAL A 181 9.24 26.62 6.55
N LYS A 182 9.09 26.87 7.85
CA LYS A 182 10.06 26.43 8.86
C LYS A 182 10.17 24.91 8.94
N LEU A 183 9.07 24.17 8.80
CA LEU A 183 9.09 22.71 8.78
C LEU A 183 9.81 22.16 7.55
N LEU A 184 9.59 22.75 6.37
CA LEU A 184 10.31 22.38 5.15
C LEU A 184 11.81 22.65 5.26
N GLN A 185 12.20 23.77 5.88
CA GLN A 185 13.62 24.06 6.16
C GLN A 185 14.22 23.09 7.18
N ALA A 186 13.46 22.75 8.24
CA ALA A 186 13.91 21.78 9.25
C ALA A 186 14.01 20.35 8.72
N ALA A 187 13.22 20.01 7.70
CA ALA A 187 13.30 18.75 6.97
C ALA A 187 14.35 18.75 5.84
N HIS A 188 15.16 19.81 5.73
CA HIS A 188 16.22 19.96 4.73
C HIS A 188 15.75 19.84 3.27
N CYS A 189 14.49 20.22 2.98
CA CYS A 189 13.91 20.08 1.63
C CYS A 189 14.54 20.94 0.53
N PHE A 190 15.51 21.79 0.87
CA PHE A 190 16.18 22.73 -0.05
C PHE A 190 17.68 22.45 -0.16
N ASP A 191 18.21 21.48 0.59
CA ASP A 191 19.63 21.16 0.58
C ASP A 191 19.85 19.99 -0.40
N ASP A 192 20.68 20.18 -1.44
CA ASP A 192 21.07 19.14 -2.42
C ASP A 192 21.99 18.05 -1.82
N THR A 193 22.09 17.95 -0.49
CA THR A 193 23.04 17.06 0.19
C THR A 193 22.45 15.67 0.45
N GLU A 194 23.19 14.64 0.01
CA GLU A 194 22.89 13.22 0.14
C GLU A 194 22.14 12.88 1.45
N ALA A 195 20.92 12.39 1.29
CA ALA A 195 19.98 12.03 2.35
C ALA A 195 20.38 10.73 3.09
N SER A 196 21.62 10.62 3.55
CA SER A 196 22.14 9.38 4.12
C SER A 196 21.94 9.22 5.63
N LEU A 197 21.53 10.24 6.40
CA LEU A 197 21.62 10.15 7.88
C LEU A 197 20.51 10.78 8.76
N ILE A 198 19.39 11.26 8.22
CA ILE A 198 18.44 12.07 9.04
C ILE A 198 17.01 11.52 9.03
N VAL A 199 16.84 10.20 9.19
CA VAL A 199 15.50 9.64 9.47
C VAL A 199 15.24 9.46 10.98
N SER A 200 16.26 9.63 11.83
CA SER A 200 16.12 9.49 13.29
C SER A 200 15.68 10.76 14.02
N SER A 201 15.83 11.95 13.42
CA SER A 201 15.55 13.25 14.06
C SER A 201 14.36 14.00 13.49
N ILE A 202 13.77 13.53 12.39
CA ILE A 202 12.51 14.06 11.87
C ILE A 202 11.38 13.24 12.49
N PRO A 203 10.44 13.85 13.22
CA PRO A 203 9.23 13.18 13.65
C PRO A 203 8.35 12.95 12.42
N LEU A 204 8.65 11.90 11.66
CA LEU A 204 7.75 11.32 10.68
C LEU A 204 6.50 10.82 11.41
N CYS A 205 5.35 11.00 10.78
CA CYS A 205 4.06 10.59 11.33
C CYS A 205 3.96 9.08 11.55
#